data_AF-A0A638GY96-F1
#
_entry.id   AF-A0A638GY96-F1
#
_cell.length_a   1.000
_cell.length_b   1.000
_cell.length_c   1.000
_cell.angle_alpha   90.00
_cell.angle_beta   90.00
_cell.angle_gamma   90.00
#
_symmetry.space_group_name_H-M   'P 1'
#
loop_
_entity.id
_entity.type
_entity.pdbx_description
1 polymer ?
#
loop_
_entity_poly.entity_id
_entity_poly.type
_entity_poly.pdbx_seq_one_letter_code
_entity_poly.pdbx_strand_id
1 'polypeptide(L)' 'GDKVDRGGSINILTSHRPSPLAKGNPSHSNLVQVEKA' A
#
# COMPACT_ATOMS: atom_id res chain seq x y z
N GLY A 1 11.89 -14.54 7.61
CA GLY A 1 11.73 -14.81 6.17
C GLY A 1 11.60 -13.49 5.46
N ASP A 2 12.16 -13.37 4.25
CA ASP A 2 12.08 -12.15 3.46
C ASP A 2 10.62 -11.75 3.26
N LYS A 3 10.26 -10.54 3.71
CA LYS A 3 8.91 -9.97 3.57
C LYS A 3 8.72 -9.34 2.18
N VAL A 4 9.18 -10.03 1.15
CA VAL A 4 9.09 -9.58 -0.24
C VAL A 4 7.93 -10.30 -0.92
N ASP A 5 6.94 -9.54 -1.35
CA ASP A 5 5.91 -10.07 -2.23
C ASP A 5 6.48 -10.27 -3.64
N ARG A 6 6.59 -11.52 -4.08
CA ARG A 6 7.03 -11.87 -5.44
C ARG A 6 5.92 -11.76 -6.47
N GLY A 7 4.65 -11.62 -6.06
CA GLY A 7 3.50 -11.48 -6.95
C GLY A 7 3.29 -10.05 -7.47
N GLY A 8 3.98 -9.06 -6.89
CA GLY A 8 3.91 -7.66 -7.33
C GLY A 8 2.57 -6.98 -7.01
N SER A 9 1.88 -7.40 -5.96
CA SER A 9 0.60 -6.80 -5.57
C SER A 9 0.80 -5.40 -4.98
N ILE A 10 0.32 -4.38 -5.69
CA ILE A 10 0.44 -2.98 -5.27
C ILE A 10 -0.24 -2.70 -3.92
N ASN A 11 -1.24 -3.50 -3.56
CA ASN A 11 -2.00 -3.32 -2.31
C ASN A 11 -1.15 -3.54 -1.05
N ILE A 12 -0.04 -4.27 -1.15
CA ILE A 12 0.90 -4.47 -0.04
C ILE A 12 1.58 -3.14 0.36
N LEU A 13 1.65 -2.17 -0.57
CA LEU A 13 2.16 -0.82 -0.32
C LEU A 13 1.07 0.18 0.16
N THR A 14 -0.18 -0.27 0.29
CA THR A 14 -1.30 0.59 0.73
C THR A 14 -1.66 0.35 2.19
N SER A 15 -2.25 1.34 2.86
CA SER A 15 -2.72 1.23 4.24
C SER A 15 -4.19 1.59 4.37
N HIS A 16 -4.96 0.77 5.11
CA HIS A 16 -6.37 1.05 5.35
C HIS A 16 -6.53 2.11 6.45
N ARG A 17 -6.78 3.36 6.05
CA ARG A 17 -7.01 4.50 6.96
C ARG A 17 -8.37 5.16 6.70
N PRO A 18 -9.48 4.51 7.10
CA PRO A 18 -10.81 5.10 6.97
C PRO A 18 -10.98 6.31 7.89
N SER A 19 -11.89 7.22 7.55
CA SER A 19 -12.30 8.33 8.41
C SER A 19 -13.70 8.08 8.98
N PRO A 20 -14.10 8.76 10.09
CA PRO A 20 -15.44 8.60 10.65
C PRO A 20 -16.58 8.88 9.66
N LEU A 21 -16.34 9.76 8.67
CA LEU A 21 -17.29 10.10 7.62
C LEU A 21 -17.23 9.12 6.44
N ALA A 22 -16.04 8.69 6.04
CA ALA A 22 -15.82 7.86 4.85
C ALA A 22 -15.07 6.57 5.20
N LYS A 23 -15.73 5.42 4.98
CA LYS A 23 -15.22 4.08 5.29
C LYS A 23 -14.33 3.48 4.18
N GLY A 24 -13.70 4.33 3.36
CA GLY A 24 -12.91 3.93 2.19
C GLY A 24 -11.43 3.70 2.51
N ASN A 25 -10.75 2.94 1.65
CA ASN A 25 -9.29 2.84 1.64
C ASN A 25 -8.70 3.94 0.75
N PRO A 26 -7.78 4.80 1.24
CA PRO A 26 -7.15 5.84 0.43
C PRO A 26 -6.07 5.28 -0.53
N SER A 27 -6.40 4.29 -1.37
CA SER A 27 -5.42 3.58 -2.21
C SER A 27 -4.83 4.40 -3.36
N HIS A 28 -5.39 5.56 -3.69
CA HIS A 28 -4.96 6.41 -4.80
C HIS A 28 -3.99 7.53 -4.37
N SER A 29 -3.51 7.52 -3.12
CA SER A 29 -2.49 8.44 -2.64
C SER A 29 -1.58 7.72 -1.65
N ASN A 30 -0.43 7.25 -2.14
CA ASN A 30 0.58 6.57 -1.35
C ASN A 30 1.95 7.21 -1.61
N LEU A 31 2.77 7.31 -0.57
CA LEU A 31 4.16 7.72 -0.67
C LEU A 31 5.04 6.50 -0.42
N VAL A 32 5.92 6.19 -1.36
CA VAL A 32 6.82 5.04 -1.32
C VAL A 32 8.20 5.44 -1.79
N GLN A 33 9.21 4.68 -1.37
CA GLN A 33 10.56 4.75 -1.91
C GLN A 33 10.73 3.65 -2.96
N VAL A 34 11.45 3.95 -4.03
CA VAL A 34 11.81 2.97 -5.06
C VAL A 34 13.32 2.85 -5.17
N GLU A 35 13.79 1.62 -5.38
CA GLU A 35 15.19 1.29 -5.63
C GLU A 35 15.26 0.38 -6.86
N LYS A 36 16.40 0.41 -7.56
CA LYS A 36 16.63 -0.51 -8.67
C LYS A 36 16.76 -1.94 -8.11
N ALA A 37 16.21 -2.91 -8.85
CA ALA A 37 16.47 -4.33 -8.60
C ALA A 37 17.95 -4.69 -8.77
#